data_AF-A0A286URL9-F1
#
_entry.id   AF-A0A286URL9-F1
#
_cell.length_a   1.000
_cell.length_b   1.000
_cell.length_c   1.000
_cell.angle_alpha   90.00
_cell.angle_beta   90.00
_cell.angle_gamma   90.00
#
_symmetry.space_group_name_H-M   'P 1'
#
loop_
_entity.id
_entity.type
_entity.pdbx_description
1 polymer ?
#
loop_
_entity_poly.entity_id
_entity_poly.type
_entity_poly.pdbx_seq_one_letter_code
_entity_poly.pdbx_strand_id
1 'polypeptide(L)'
;MRLFSQAFLYDDSWPIVSLAFFLRYPNPYASHVLSCDVISRTVTPSGTLSTTRLILKRGALPKWAPKGIVSRAESWVIEQSEVDPFGKVVSCQTKNLDHVKVMQVQEFVELRETADGKTLQNTQARFVSGFGWGLTKRIENHGLAKFKANIQRSREGVALVLQLLRESRLQPLALGTDSFRPLSNTERYEAQNSENKITSQRIPFSNAWSTMKTWFTGRV
;
A
#
# COMPACT_ATOMS: atom_id res chain seq x y z
N MET A 1 -23.53 -8.56 -15.59
CA MET A 1 -22.53 -7.55 -15.21
C MET A 1 -23.09 -6.62 -14.16
N ARG A 2 -22.29 -6.27 -13.14
CA ARG A 2 -22.57 -5.20 -12.17
C ARG A 2 -21.49 -4.13 -12.20
N LEU A 3 -21.90 -2.88 -11.96
CA LEU A 3 -21.02 -1.72 -11.92
C LEU A 3 -21.18 -1.00 -10.58
N PHE A 4 -20.10 -0.37 -10.15
CA PHE A 4 -20.05 0.51 -9.00
C PHE A 4 -19.20 1.73 -9.34
N SER A 5 -19.57 2.89 -8.81
CA SER A 5 -18.77 4.10 -8.88
C SER A 5 -18.91 4.88 -7.57
N GLN A 6 -17.82 5.45 -7.10
CA GLN A 6 -17.79 6.35 -5.94
C GLN A 6 -16.65 7.35 -6.09
N ALA A 7 -16.89 8.57 -5.64
CA ALA A 7 -15.86 9.58 -5.47
C ALA A 7 -15.58 9.84 -3.98
N PHE A 8 -14.35 10.21 -3.66
CA PHE A 8 -13.96 10.66 -2.33
C PHE A 8 -12.93 11.78 -2.43
N LEU A 9 -13.09 12.83 -1.62
CA LEU A 9 -12.19 13.97 -1.57
C LEU A 9 -11.30 13.87 -0.34
N TYR A 10 -9.98 13.88 -0.54
CA TYR A 10 -8.99 14.04 0.53
C TYR A 10 -8.66 15.52 0.67
N ASP A 11 -8.56 16.01 1.91
CA ASP A 11 -8.11 17.38 2.18
C ASP A 11 -6.59 17.58 1.99
N ASP A 12 -5.88 16.52 1.62
CA ASP A 12 -4.44 16.50 1.36
C ASP A 12 -4.07 16.73 -0.10
N SER A 13 -2.85 17.19 -0.30
CA SER A 13 -2.26 17.38 -1.62
C SER A 13 -1.98 16.06 -2.34
N TRP A 14 -2.02 16.11 -3.66
CA TRP A 14 -1.86 14.92 -4.50
C TRP A 14 -0.56 14.13 -4.23
N PRO A 15 0.61 14.75 -3.96
CA PRO A 15 1.83 14.01 -3.71
C PRO A 15 1.74 13.08 -2.48
N ILE A 16 1.17 13.53 -1.36
CA ILE A 16 1.10 12.73 -0.14
C ILE A 16 0.02 11.64 -0.24
N VAL A 17 -1.12 11.93 -0.89
CA VAL A 17 -2.17 10.93 -1.17
C VAL A 17 -1.66 9.85 -2.12
N SER A 18 -0.95 10.24 -3.18
CA SER A 18 -0.34 9.29 -4.11
C SER A 18 0.69 8.40 -3.44
N LEU A 19 1.55 8.96 -2.58
CA LEU A 19 2.50 8.19 -1.81
C LEU A 19 1.80 7.20 -0.86
N ALA A 20 0.77 7.67 -0.13
CA ALA A 20 -0.02 6.81 0.76
C ALA A 20 -0.70 5.67 0.00
N PHE A 21 -1.22 5.93 -1.20
CA PHE A 21 -1.82 4.90 -2.06
C PHE A 21 -0.83 3.77 -2.39
N PHE A 22 0.42 4.10 -2.72
CA PHE A 22 1.44 3.10 -3.03
C PHE A 22 1.95 2.37 -1.79
N LEU A 23 1.98 3.03 -0.63
CA LEU A 23 2.43 2.49 0.66
C LEU A 23 1.30 1.86 1.50
N ARG A 24 0.09 1.73 0.95
CA ARG A 24 -1.09 1.29 1.71
C ARG A 24 -0.99 -0.11 2.33
N TYR A 25 0.03 -0.92 2.01
CA TYR A 25 0.23 -2.23 2.64
C TYR A 25 1.62 -2.31 3.30
N PRO A 26 1.72 -2.95 4.47
CA PRO A 26 0.62 -3.54 5.25
C PRO A 26 -0.21 -2.49 6.02
N ASN A 27 -1.48 -2.80 6.31
CA ASN A 27 -2.33 -2.01 7.21
C ASN A 27 -3.40 -2.92 7.87
N PRO A 28 -3.92 -2.58 9.07
CA PRO A 28 -4.85 -3.44 9.82
C PRO A 28 -6.22 -3.63 9.13
N TYR A 29 -6.64 -2.68 8.29
CA TYR A 29 -7.89 -2.76 7.53
C TYR A 29 -7.79 -3.67 6.29
N ALA A 30 -6.57 -4.08 5.93
CA ALA A 30 -6.28 -4.96 4.81
C ALA A 30 -5.47 -6.21 5.19
N SER A 31 -5.71 -6.77 6.37
CA SER A 31 -5.04 -8.00 6.88
C SER A 31 -5.15 -9.25 5.99
N HIS A 32 -6.04 -9.21 5.00
CA HIS A 32 -6.20 -10.27 4.00
C HIS A 32 -5.15 -10.19 2.88
N VAL A 33 -4.42 -9.09 2.73
CA VAL A 33 -3.31 -8.96 1.79
C VAL A 33 -2.07 -9.61 2.41
N LEU A 34 -1.53 -10.61 1.73
CA LEU A 34 -0.39 -11.41 2.21
C LEU A 34 0.94 -10.87 1.67
N SER A 35 0.97 -10.46 0.39
CA SER A 35 2.14 -9.85 -0.23
C SER A 35 1.75 -8.83 -1.30
N CYS A 36 2.66 -7.91 -1.58
CA CYS A 36 2.55 -6.94 -2.67
C CYS A 36 3.95 -6.67 -3.23
N ASP A 37 4.20 -7.16 -4.44
CA ASP A 37 5.51 -7.18 -5.06
C ASP A 37 5.51 -6.32 -6.33
N VAL A 38 6.57 -5.54 -6.55
CA VAL A 38 6.74 -4.78 -7.81
C VAL A 38 7.36 -5.72 -8.85
N ILE A 39 6.63 -5.94 -9.94
CA ILE A 39 7.07 -6.81 -11.04
C ILE A 39 7.85 -6.01 -12.08
N SER A 40 7.36 -4.81 -12.40
CA SER A 40 8.05 -3.89 -13.30
C SER A 40 7.75 -2.45 -12.90
N ARG A 41 8.72 -1.58 -13.16
CA ARG A 41 8.58 -0.13 -12.99
C ARG A 41 9.50 0.59 -13.96
N THR A 42 8.92 1.45 -14.79
CA THR A 42 9.64 2.13 -15.86
C THR A 42 9.08 3.53 -16.05
N VAL A 43 9.96 4.50 -16.27
CA VAL A 43 9.56 5.84 -16.73
C VAL A 43 9.31 5.75 -18.24
N THR A 44 8.12 6.13 -18.68
CA THR A 44 7.72 6.10 -20.08
C THR A 44 8.37 7.25 -20.86
N PRO A 45 8.41 7.20 -22.20
CA PRO A 45 8.89 8.32 -23.02
C PRO A 45 8.09 9.62 -22.82
N SER A 46 6.82 9.52 -22.38
CA SER A 46 5.97 10.69 -22.04
C SER A 46 6.27 11.28 -20.66
N GLY A 47 7.20 10.71 -19.88
CA GLY A 47 7.58 11.18 -18.56
C GLY A 47 6.69 10.68 -17.42
N THR A 48 5.79 9.72 -17.69
CA THR A 48 4.95 9.09 -16.67
C THR A 48 5.64 7.87 -16.06
N LEU A 49 5.34 7.53 -14.81
CA LEU A 49 5.85 6.32 -14.16
C LEU A 49 4.84 5.18 -14.29
N SER A 50 5.15 4.20 -15.11
CA SER A 50 4.37 2.96 -15.21
C SER A 50 4.89 1.94 -14.20
N THR A 51 3.99 1.34 -13.41
CA THR A 51 4.31 0.27 -12.46
C THR A 51 3.32 -0.87 -12.61
N THR A 52 3.83 -2.11 -12.62
CA THR A 52 3.01 -3.31 -12.42
C THR A 52 3.37 -3.95 -11.08
N ARG A 53 2.36 -4.20 -10.24
CA ARG A 53 2.50 -4.96 -8.99
C ARG A 53 1.67 -6.23 -9.01
N LEU A 54 2.16 -7.25 -8.32
CA LEU A 54 1.45 -8.49 -8.07
C LEU A 54 1.08 -8.54 -6.59
N ILE A 55 -0.18 -8.81 -6.30
CA ILE A 55 -0.73 -8.81 -4.95
C ILE A 55 -1.33 -10.19 -4.68
N LEU A 56 -0.89 -10.83 -3.59
CA LEU A 56 -1.51 -12.04 -3.08
C LEU A 56 -2.48 -11.68 -1.96
N LYS A 57 -3.72 -12.16 -2.05
CA LYS A 57 -4.71 -11.98 -0.97
C LYS A 57 -5.42 -13.27 -0.61
N ARG A 58 -5.72 -13.43 0.68
CA ARG A 58 -6.59 -14.48 1.20
C ARG A 58 -8.05 -14.10 0.98
N GLY A 59 -8.83 -15.03 0.43
CA GLY A 59 -10.28 -14.91 0.28
C GLY A 59 -11.02 -15.89 1.18
N ALA A 60 -12.35 -15.82 1.10
CA ALA A 60 -13.26 -16.81 1.65
C ALA A 60 -14.44 -16.97 0.71
N LEU A 61 -14.83 -18.23 0.45
CA LEU A 61 -16.01 -18.51 -0.36
C LEU A 61 -17.28 -18.26 0.47
N PRO A 62 -18.35 -17.73 -0.15
CA PRO A 62 -19.61 -17.58 0.56
C PRO A 62 -20.23 -18.95 0.87
N LYS A 63 -20.98 -19.06 1.98
CA LYS A 63 -21.57 -20.34 2.44
C LYS A 63 -22.48 -21.01 1.40
N TRP A 64 -23.07 -20.24 0.49
CA TRP A 64 -23.93 -20.76 -0.58
C TRP A 64 -23.16 -21.29 -1.79
N ALA A 65 -21.84 -21.05 -1.87
CA ALA A 65 -21.05 -21.48 -3.00
C ALA A 65 -20.99 -23.01 -3.07
N PRO A 66 -21.15 -23.61 -4.26
CA PRO A 66 -20.95 -25.05 -4.44
C PRO A 66 -19.56 -25.48 -3.94
N LYS A 67 -19.50 -26.63 -3.25
CA LYS A 67 -18.22 -27.22 -2.86
C LYS A 67 -17.38 -27.48 -4.10
N GLY A 68 -16.08 -27.16 -4.03
CA GLY A 68 -15.15 -27.36 -5.15
C GLY A 68 -15.22 -26.33 -6.27
N ILE A 69 -16.03 -25.26 -6.15
CA ILE A 69 -16.08 -24.17 -7.15
C ILE A 69 -14.71 -23.50 -7.37
N VAL A 70 -13.88 -23.50 -6.32
CA VAL A 70 -12.52 -22.96 -6.33
C VAL A 70 -11.64 -23.88 -5.49
N SER A 71 -10.45 -24.22 -5.99
CA SER A 71 -9.50 -25.13 -5.33
C SER A 71 -8.69 -24.47 -4.20
N ARG A 72 -8.53 -23.14 -4.22
CA ARG A 72 -7.78 -22.37 -3.22
C ARG A 72 -8.49 -21.07 -2.88
N ALA A 73 -8.56 -20.74 -1.59
CA ALA A 73 -9.21 -19.50 -1.14
C ALA A 73 -8.38 -18.25 -1.44
N GLU A 74 -7.09 -18.39 -1.74
CA GLU A 74 -6.21 -17.30 -2.14
C GLU A 74 -6.45 -16.86 -3.58
N SER A 75 -6.19 -15.58 -3.85
CA SER A 75 -6.34 -14.99 -5.17
C SER A 75 -5.18 -14.05 -5.47
N TRP A 76 -4.64 -14.19 -6.68
CA TRP A 76 -3.67 -13.27 -7.26
C TRP A 76 -4.37 -12.10 -7.94
N VAL A 77 -3.90 -10.89 -7.66
CA VAL A 77 -4.39 -9.65 -8.26
C VAL A 77 -3.21 -8.93 -8.91
N ILE A 78 -3.36 -8.59 -10.19
CA ILE A 78 -2.43 -7.67 -10.85
C ILE A 78 -2.93 -6.24 -10.65
N GLU A 79 -2.02 -5.36 -10.28
CA GLU A 79 -2.22 -3.93 -10.23
C GLU A 79 -1.32 -3.28 -11.28
N GLN A 80 -1.88 -2.41 -12.10
CA GLN A 80 -1.14 -1.64 -13.10
C GLN A 80 -1.46 -0.17 -12.85
N SER A 81 -0.43 0.65 -12.66
CA SER A 81 -0.60 2.07 -12.38
C SER A 81 0.28 2.92 -13.27
N GLU A 82 -0.20 4.09 -13.62
CA GLU A 82 0.52 5.16 -14.29
C GLU A 82 0.44 6.43 -13.44
N VAL A 83 1.59 7.05 -13.20
CA VAL A 83 1.70 8.31 -12.44
C VAL A 83 2.20 9.39 -13.38
N ASP A 84 1.38 10.41 -13.60
CA ASP A 84 1.77 11.64 -14.29
C ASP A 84 2.10 12.71 -13.25
N PRO A 85 3.39 13.03 -13.01
CA PRO A 85 3.79 14.01 -12.02
C PRO A 85 3.46 15.46 -12.43
N PHE A 86 3.31 15.74 -13.73
CA PHE A 86 3.02 17.08 -14.23
C PHE A 86 1.52 17.34 -14.24
N GLY A 87 0.74 16.38 -14.72
CA GLY A 87 -0.72 16.41 -14.64
C GLY A 87 -1.25 16.17 -13.22
N LYS A 88 -0.40 15.67 -12.30
CA LYS A 88 -0.76 15.27 -10.93
C LYS A 88 -1.92 14.29 -10.92
N VAL A 89 -1.73 13.20 -11.64
CA VAL A 89 -2.71 12.12 -11.78
C VAL A 89 -2.06 10.77 -11.49
N VAL A 90 -2.73 9.94 -10.69
CA VAL A 90 -2.47 8.51 -10.62
C VAL A 90 -3.66 7.80 -11.26
N SER A 91 -3.40 7.02 -12.30
CA SER A 91 -4.37 6.10 -12.90
C SER A 91 -3.98 4.69 -12.52
N CYS A 92 -4.86 3.96 -11.85
CA CYS A 92 -4.58 2.60 -11.39
C CYS A 92 -5.71 1.65 -11.73
N GLN A 93 -5.36 0.49 -12.28
CA GLN A 93 -6.27 -0.59 -12.55
C GLN A 93 -5.84 -1.83 -11.77
N THR A 94 -6.79 -2.51 -11.12
CA THR A 94 -6.58 -3.85 -10.57
C THR A 94 -7.52 -4.86 -11.20
N LYS A 95 -7.04 -6.11 -11.35
CA LYS A 95 -7.86 -7.25 -11.75
C LYS A 95 -7.35 -8.55 -11.14
N ASN A 96 -8.24 -9.47 -10.81
CA ASN A 96 -7.82 -10.83 -10.42
C ASN A 96 -7.28 -11.60 -11.64
N LEU A 97 -6.23 -12.39 -11.41
CA LEU A 97 -5.60 -13.26 -12.41
C LEU A 97 -6.19 -14.68 -12.40
N ASP A 98 -6.61 -15.15 -11.23
CA ASP A 98 -7.23 -16.45 -11.01
C ASP A 98 -8.74 -16.32 -10.76
N HIS A 99 -9.44 -17.46 -10.74
CA HIS A 99 -10.90 -17.55 -10.49
C HIS A 99 -11.79 -16.76 -11.47
N VAL A 100 -11.23 -16.28 -12.59
CA VAL A 100 -11.90 -15.40 -13.57
C VAL A 100 -13.19 -16.02 -14.13
N LYS A 101 -13.20 -17.34 -14.34
CA LYS A 101 -14.42 -18.07 -14.77
C LYS A 101 -15.57 -17.93 -13.77
N VAL A 102 -15.25 -17.94 -12.47
CA VAL A 102 -16.24 -17.76 -11.40
C VAL A 102 -16.64 -16.29 -11.33
N MET A 103 -15.66 -15.40 -11.18
CA MET A 103 -15.89 -13.96 -11.14
C MET A 103 -14.62 -13.21 -11.54
N GLN A 104 -14.77 -12.33 -12.53
CA GLN A 104 -13.80 -11.29 -12.84
C GLN A 104 -14.22 -10.00 -12.14
N VAL A 105 -13.29 -9.41 -11.40
CA VAL A 105 -13.41 -8.12 -10.76
C VAL A 105 -12.32 -7.22 -11.35
N GLN A 106 -12.75 -6.08 -11.88
CA GLN A 106 -11.86 -5.05 -12.40
C GLN A 106 -12.18 -3.76 -11.67
N GLU A 107 -11.19 -3.16 -11.03
CA GLU A 107 -11.31 -1.88 -10.35
C GLU A 107 -10.40 -0.87 -11.04
N PHE A 108 -10.91 0.35 -11.18
CA PHE A 108 -10.18 1.50 -11.68
C PHE A 108 -10.23 2.60 -10.62
N VAL A 109 -9.07 3.15 -10.30
CA VAL A 109 -8.89 4.25 -9.37
C VAL A 109 -8.15 5.37 -10.08
N GLU A 110 -8.71 6.56 -10.09
CA GLU A 110 -8.01 7.79 -10.49
C GLU A 110 -7.84 8.68 -9.25
N LEU A 111 -6.62 9.12 -8.96
CA LEU A 111 -6.33 10.17 -7.98
C LEU A 111 -5.85 11.40 -8.73
N ARG A 112 -6.50 12.54 -8.55
CA ARG A 112 -6.21 13.78 -9.27
C ARG A 112 -6.21 14.98 -8.35
N GLU A 113 -5.22 15.86 -8.53
CA GLU A 113 -5.24 17.15 -7.82
C GLU A 113 -6.40 18.04 -8.32
N THR A 114 -7.10 18.65 -7.38
CA THR A 114 -8.16 19.63 -7.62
C THR A 114 -7.57 21.04 -7.66
N ALA A 115 -8.34 22.01 -8.17
CA ALA A 115 -7.92 23.42 -8.20
C ALA A 115 -7.59 23.98 -6.82
N ASP A 116 -8.24 23.47 -5.76
CA ASP A 116 -8.05 23.90 -4.37
C ASP A 116 -6.86 23.20 -3.67
N GLY A 117 -6.00 22.48 -4.41
CA GLY A 117 -4.85 21.77 -3.86
C GLY A 117 -5.19 20.49 -3.08
N LYS A 118 -6.47 20.08 -3.06
CA LYS A 118 -6.97 18.81 -2.52
C LYS A 118 -6.85 17.68 -3.54
N THR A 119 -7.08 16.43 -3.13
CA THR A 119 -7.03 15.27 -4.04
C THR A 119 -8.38 14.59 -4.17
N LEU A 120 -8.90 14.51 -5.39
CA LEU A 120 -10.11 13.75 -5.70
C LEU A 120 -9.75 12.33 -6.11
N GLN A 121 -10.35 11.35 -5.45
CA GLN A 121 -10.32 9.95 -5.84
C GLN A 121 -11.63 9.56 -6.52
N ASN A 122 -11.54 9.06 -7.75
CA ASN A 122 -12.65 8.40 -8.43
C ASN A 122 -12.37 6.90 -8.48
N THR A 123 -13.31 6.09 -8.00
CA THR A 123 -13.21 4.63 -7.99
C THR A 123 -14.38 4.02 -8.73
N GLN A 124 -14.08 3.18 -9.73
CA GLN A 124 -15.06 2.40 -10.48
C GLN A 124 -14.74 0.93 -10.35
N ALA A 125 -15.76 0.08 -10.22
CA ALA A 125 -15.57 -1.36 -10.21
C ALA A 125 -16.59 -2.07 -11.09
N ARG A 126 -16.12 -3.10 -11.80
CA ARG A 126 -16.91 -3.95 -12.68
C ARG A 126 -16.79 -5.40 -12.21
N PHE A 127 -17.95 -6.05 -12.08
CA PHE A 127 -18.09 -7.44 -11.67
C PHE A 127 -18.76 -8.23 -12.80
N VAL A 128 -18.08 -9.25 -13.31
CA VAL A 128 -18.55 -10.10 -14.40
C VAL A 128 -18.37 -11.55 -13.99
N SER A 129 -19.41 -12.37 -14.13
CA SER A 129 -19.32 -13.82 -13.89
C SER A 129 -19.61 -14.59 -15.16
N GLY A 130 -18.67 -15.43 -15.57
CA GLY A 130 -18.82 -16.37 -16.70
C GLY A 130 -19.27 -17.77 -16.27
N PHE A 131 -19.64 -17.96 -15.00
CA PHE A 131 -19.80 -19.29 -14.40
C PHE A 131 -20.94 -20.10 -15.04
N GLY A 132 -22.01 -19.45 -15.51
CA GLY A 132 -23.18 -20.11 -16.09
C GLY A 132 -24.15 -20.67 -15.03
N TRP A 133 -25.07 -21.54 -15.46
CA TRP A 133 -25.98 -22.31 -14.58
C TRP A 133 -26.97 -21.49 -13.73
N GLY A 134 -27.36 -20.31 -14.20
CA GLY A 134 -28.31 -19.43 -13.50
C GLY A 134 -27.74 -18.73 -12.26
N LEU A 135 -26.48 -18.97 -11.89
CA LEU A 135 -25.85 -18.36 -10.70
C LEU A 135 -25.18 -17.01 -10.98
N THR A 136 -25.02 -16.62 -12.25
CA THR A 136 -24.35 -15.38 -12.68
C THR A 136 -24.81 -14.16 -11.87
N LYS A 137 -26.12 -13.90 -11.79
CA LYS A 137 -26.67 -12.74 -11.06
C LYS A 137 -26.33 -12.80 -9.57
N ARG A 138 -26.37 -13.98 -8.95
CA ARG A 138 -26.08 -14.18 -7.53
C ARG A 138 -24.61 -13.91 -7.23
N ILE A 139 -23.71 -14.43 -8.07
CA ILE A 139 -22.26 -14.22 -7.95
C ILE A 139 -21.92 -12.74 -8.11
N GLU A 140 -22.43 -12.08 -9.15
CA GLU A 140 -22.15 -10.66 -9.40
C GLU A 140 -22.69 -9.75 -8.29
N ASN A 141 -23.91 -10.03 -7.80
CA ASN A 141 -24.48 -9.31 -6.65
C ASN A 141 -23.62 -9.48 -5.38
N HIS A 142 -23.11 -10.70 -5.15
CA HIS A 142 -22.23 -10.96 -4.02
C HIS A 142 -20.90 -10.19 -4.15
N GLY A 143 -20.29 -10.16 -5.33
CA GLY A 143 -19.09 -9.36 -5.60
C GLY A 143 -19.30 -7.88 -5.30
N LEU A 144 -20.40 -7.30 -5.82
CA LEU A 144 -20.77 -5.91 -5.57
C LEU A 144 -20.98 -5.62 -4.07
N ALA A 145 -21.71 -6.49 -3.37
CA ALA A 145 -21.97 -6.32 -1.94
C ALA A 145 -20.68 -6.39 -1.12
N LYS A 146 -19.79 -7.33 -1.42
CA LYS A 146 -18.47 -7.45 -0.78
C LYS A 146 -17.60 -6.22 -1.04
N PHE A 147 -17.62 -5.69 -2.25
CA PHE A 147 -16.88 -4.48 -2.58
C PHE A 147 -17.38 -3.28 -1.79
N LYS A 148 -18.71 -3.05 -1.76
CA LYS A 148 -19.32 -1.99 -0.95
C LYS A 148 -18.97 -2.09 0.54
N ALA A 149 -18.92 -3.31 1.08
CA ALA A 149 -18.54 -3.54 2.48
C ALA A 149 -17.05 -3.31 2.77
N ASN A 150 -16.19 -3.31 1.74
CA ASN A 150 -14.74 -3.20 1.87
C ASN A 150 -14.20 -1.81 1.50
N ILE A 151 -14.92 -1.03 0.69
CA ILE A 151 -14.41 0.28 0.23
C ILE A 151 -14.11 1.24 1.38
N GLN A 152 -14.93 1.21 2.44
CA GLN A 152 -14.70 2.01 3.63
C GLN A 152 -13.40 1.61 4.36
N ARG A 153 -13.15 0.31 4.51
CA ARG A 153 -11.90 -0.22 5.09
C ARG A 153 -10.67 0.14 4.24
N SER A 154 -10.81 0.13 2.91
CA SER A 154 -9.74 0.56 2.01
C SER A 154 -9.36 2.04 2.27
N ARG A 155 -10.36 2.90 2.45
CA ARG A 155 -10.18 4.32 2.79
C ARG A 155 -9.54 4.50 4.17
N GLU A 156 -9.97 3.74 5.17
CA GLU A 156 -9.37 3.76 6.51
C GLU A 156 -7.88 3.35 6.48
N GLY A 157 -7.53 2.35 5.67
CA GLY A 157 -6.13 1.96 5.45
C GLY A 157 -5.28 3.07 4.84
N VAL A 158 -5.79 3.76 3.82
CA VAL A 158 -5.08 4.91 3.21
C VAL A 158 -5.00 6.09 4.18
N ALA A 159 -6.07 6.37 4.93
CA ALA A 159 -6.10 7.44 5.93
C ALA A 159 -5.07 7.21 7.04
N LEU A 160 -4.90 5.98 7.50
CA LEU A 160 -3.85 5.62 8.46
C LEU A 160 -2.46 5.91 7.89
N VAL A 161 -2.18 5.50 6.66
CA VAL A 161 -0.86 5.75 6.04
C VAL A 161 -0.64 7.25 5.82
N LEU A 162 -1.67 8.00 5.42
CA LEU A 162 -1.60 9.46 5.33
C LEU A 162 -1.24 10.10 6.68
N GLN A 163 -1.86 9.66 7.77
CA GLN A 163 -1.53 10.15 9.11
C GLN A 163 -0.07 9.87 9.46
N LEU A 164 0.41 8.64 9.25
CA LEU A 164 1.80 8.26 9.52
C LEU A 164 2.79 9.08 8.67
N LEU A 165 2.46 9.38 7.42
CA LEU A 165 3.27 10.23 6.54
C LEU A 165 3.29 11.69 6.99
N ARG A 166 2.22 12.20 7.61
CA ARG A 166 2.21 13.56 8.18
C ARG A 166 3.09 13.61 9.43
N GLU A 167 2.94 12.63 10.33
CA GLU A 167 3.72 12.54 11.56
C GLU A 167 5.23 12.41 11.28
N SER A 168 5.63 11.59 10.30
CA SER A 168 7.03 11.44 9.93
C SER A 168 7.65 12.69 9.31
N ARG A 169 6.86 13.60 8.73
CA ARG A 169 7.36 14.89 8.21
C ARG A 169 7.56 15.93 9.33
N LEU A 170 6.83 15.78 10.44
CA LEU A 170 6.97 16.64 11.61
C LEU A 170 8.14 16.22 12.50
N GLN A 171 8.55 14.96 12.43
CA GLN A 171 9.77 14.46 13.04
C GLN A 171 10.91 14.58 12.02
N PRO A 172 11.78 15.62 12.08
CA PRO A 172 13.03 15.55 11.32
C PRO A 172 13.71 14.25 11.72
N LEU A 173 13.98 13.37 10.74
CA LEU A 173 14.73 12.16 10.95
C LEU A 173 15.98 12.54 11.74
N ALA A 174 16.01 12.18 13.02
CA ALA A 174 17.22 12.23 13.84
C ALA A 174 18.14 11.14 13.31
N LEU A 175 18.66 11.34 12.10
CA LEU A 175 19.74 10.57 11.54
C LEU A 175 20.98 11.01 12.31
N GLY A 176 21.18 10.44 13.50
CA GLY A 176 22.38 10.56 14.31
C GLY A 176 23.07 11.91 14.20
N THR A 177 22.39 13.00 14.58
CA THR A 177 23.14 14.17 15.03
C THR A 177 23.60 13.85 16.44
N ASP A 178 24.59 12.95 16.53
CA ASP A 178 25.58 13.15 17.57
C ASP A 178 26.04 14.58 17.35
N SER A 179 25.62 15.43 18.27
CA SER A 179 25.98 16.82 18.33
C SER A 179 27.48 16.89 18.15
N PHE A 180 27.94 17.30 16.96
CA PHE A 180 29.30 17.76 16.74
C PHE A 180 29.45 19.03 17.58
N ARG A 181 29.67 18.86 18.88
CA ARG A 181 30.45 19.81 19.66
C ARG A 181 31.86 19.68 19.11
N PRO A 182 32.45 20.73 18.52
CA PRO A 182 33.87 20.70 18.26
C PRO A 182 34.56 20.49 19.61
N LEU A 183 35.20 19.32 19.77
CA LEU A 183 35.97 18.99 20.95
C LEU A 183 36.91 20.16 21.26
N SER A 184 36.85 20.65 22.48
CA SER A 184 37.81 21.62 22.98
C SER A 184 39.22 21.03 22.89
N ASN A 185 40.25 21.88 22.77
CA ASN A 185 41.63 21.40 22.64
C ASN A 185 42.05 20.48 23.79
N THR A 186 41.43 20.62 24.97
CA THR A 186 41.66 19.78 26.14
C THR A 186 41.21 18.33 25.92
N GLU A 187 40.05 18.11 25.29
CA GLU A 187 39.51 16.78 25.04
C GLU A 187 40.28 16.04 23.91
N ARG A 188 40.95 16.78 23.01
CA ARG A 188 41.82 16.19 21.98
C ARG A 188 43.10 15.59 22.54
N TYR A 189 43.66 16.17 23.61
CA TYR A 189 44.86 15.64 24.25
C TYR A 189 44.57 14.36 25.06
N GLU A 190 43.37 14.22 25.62
CA GLU A 190 42.96 13.00 26.33
C GLU A 190 42.65 11.84 25.37
N ALA A 191 42.05 12.12 24.20
CA ALA A 191 41.76 11.12 23.18
C ALA A 191 43.03 10.45 22.62
N GLN A 192 44.09 11.22 22.37
CA GLN A 192 45.37 10.70 21.85
C GLN A 192 46.11 9.78 22.85
N ASN A 193 45.90 9.95 24.15
CA ASN A 193 46.48 9.07 25.17
C ASN A 193 45.66 7.78 25.39
N SER A 194 44.43 7.72 24.88
CA SER A 194 43.53 6.57 25.04
C SER A 194 43.58 5.57 23.87
N GLU A 195 44.09 5.96 22.70
CA GLU A 195 44.22 5.10 21.52
C GLU A 195 45.22 3.93 21.70
N ASN A 196 46.07 3.98 22.72
CA ASN A 196 46.98 2.87 23.03
C ASN A 196 46.36 1.72 23.85
N LYS A 197 45.03 1.70 24.09
CA LYS A 197 44.44 0.70 25.00
C LYS A 197 43.16 -0.02 24.59
N ILE A 198 42.61 0.16 23.39
CA ILE A 198 41.36 -0.54 23.01
C ILE A 198 41.46 -1.16 21.61
N THR A 199 42.25 -2.23 21.52
CA THR A 199 42.00 -3.28 20.53
C THR A 199 40.91 -4.21 21.09
N SER A 200 39.96 -4.59 20.24
CA SER A 200 38.84 -5.51 20.50
C SER A 200 37.63 -4.93 21.27
N GLN A 201 36.64 -4.41 20.52
CA GLN A 201 35.23 -4.80 20.68
C GLN A 201 34.40 -4.35 19.47
N ARG A 202 33.76 -5.31 18.79
CA ARG A 202 32.79 -5.05 17.69
C ARG A 202 31.50 -4.47 18.27
N ILE A 203 31.11 -3.28 17.82
CA ILE A 203 29.80 -2.69 18.11
C ILE A 203 28.78 -3.34 17.15
N PRO A 204 27.65 -3.89 17.64
CA PRO A 204 26.63 -4.45 16.77
C PRO A 204 25.80 -3.32 16.13
N PHE A 205 25.69 -3.35 14.80
CA PHE A 205 24.74 -2.53 14.03
C PHE A 205 23.31 -2.88 14.47
N SER A 206 22.64 -1.97 15.19
CA SER A 206 21.21 -2.08 15.46
C SER A 206 20.41 -1.54 14.26
N ASN A 207 19.87 -2.45 13.45
CA ASN A 207 19.01 -2.11 12.32
C ASN A 207 17.67 -1.55 12.79
N ALA A 208 17.26 -0.41 12.21
CA ALA A 208 15.95 0.25 12.39
C ALA A 208 14.73 -0.67 12.12
N TRP A 209 14.94 -1.83 11.48
CA TRP A 209 13.96 -2.89 11.28
C TRP A 209 13.53 -3.61 12.56
N SER A 210 14.29 -3.50 13.65
CA SER A 210 13.96 -4.13 14.94
C SER A 210 12.82 -3.42 15.68
N THR A 211 12.74 -2.09 15.58
CA THR A 211 11.70 -1.26 16.22
C THR A 211 10.32 -1.46 15.61
N MET A 212 10.24 -1.80 14.32
CA MET A 212 8.96 -2.06 13.65
C MET A 212 8.34 -3.40 14.07
N LYS A 213 9.16 -4.39 14.46
CA LYS A 213 8.67 -5.70 14.94
C LYS A 213 7.97 -5.59 16.29
N THR A 214 8.41 -4.68 17.17
CA THR A 214 7.86 -4.54 18.53
C THR A 214 6.41 -4.05 18.53
N TRP A 215 5.98 -3.34 17.47
CA TRP A 215 4.59 -2.88 17.32
C TRP A 215 3.62 -3.99 16.87
N PHE A 216 4.12 -5.01 16.16
CA PHE A 216 3.31 -6.14 15.68
C PHE A 216 3.24 -7.32 16.66
N THR A 217 3.97 -7.29 17.78
CA THR A 217 4.04 -8.40 18.75
C THR A 217 3.80 -7.98 20.21
N GLY A 218 2.69 -7.28 20.48
CA GLY A 218 2.16 -7.13 21.85
C GLY A 218 0.75 -6.53 21.81
N ARG A 219 -0.29 -7.06 22.46
CA ARG A 219 -0.42 -8.16 23.44
C ARG A 219 -1.74 -8.91 23.19
N VAL A 220 -1.73 -10.15 23.67
CA VAL A 220 -2.81 -11.01 24.19
C VAL A 220 -4.14 -10.30 24.46
#